data_AF-A0A9N9P031-F1
#
_entry.id   AF-A0A9N9P031-F1
#
_cell.length_a   1.000
_cell.length_b   1.000
_cell.length_c   1.000
_cell.angle_alpha   90.00
_cell.angle_beta   90.00
_cell.angle_gamma   90.00
#
_symmetry.space_group_name_H-M   'P 1'
#
loop_
_entity.id
_entity.type
_entity.pdbx_description
1 polymer ?
#
loop_
_entity_poly.entity_id
_entity_poly.type
_entity_poly.pdbx_seq_one_letter_code
_entity_poly.pdbx_strand_id
1 'polypeptide(L)'
;PYAPNSPPLSTVITFNYVPLLQNPPLHLAILVAKDSKCVIDAPKEKVLNGENTLEAVEAKFRCAAYLWQAFTAEQMNRNGFGRRVFRLEEEWQPDTLTTQDSSLRQTAKIHIVRTKYTLEELLDPERAQQYHPPPGTPPTDKEDLYSIFMGALEDYGAPFNKNCHVAGLILDTHWDPKMKLIRGHAALGGGTSDTRLGIFGSHTTHAWPRYLEEVVSCFQDDTQIDERILANDVGESGTWWKCCNIGIGAM
;
A
#
# COMPACT_ATOMS: atom_id res chain seq x y z
N PRO A 1 -27.86 -45.28 -9.28
CA PRO A 1 -27.63 -44.91 -10.69
C PRO A 1 -27.69 -43.38 -10.85
N TYR A 2 -26.54 -42.71 -10.80
CA TYR A 2 -26.44 -41.29 -11.17
C TYR A 2 -26.42 -41.20 -12.70
N ALA A 3 -27.34 -40.44 -13.28
CA ALA A 3 -27.41 -40.24 -14.72
C ALA A 3 -26.17 -39.42 -15.16
N PRO A 4 -25.32 -39.94 -16.08
CA PRO A 4 -24.03 -39.33 -16.40
C PRO A 4 -24.11 -38.11 -17.33
N ASN A 5 -25.30 -37.52 -17.55
CA ASN A 5 -25.53 -36.51 -18.59
C ASN A 5 -26.41 -35.33 -18.13
N SER A 6 -26.44 -34.98 -16.84
CA SER A 6 -27.06 -33.71 -16.43
C SER A 6 -26.16 -32.55 -16.86
N PRO A 7 -26.62 -31.62 -17.72
CA PRO A 7 -25.84 -30.45 -18.05
C PRO A 7 -25.55 -29.65 -16.77
N PRO A 8 -24.39 -28.99 -16.66
CA PRO A 8 -24.08 -28.19 -15.48
C PRO A 8 -25.18 -27.13 -15.29
N LEU A 9 -25.74 -27.07 -14.08
CA LEU A 9 -26.63 -25.98 -13.67
C LEU A 9 -25.84 -24.68 -13.79
N SER A 10 -26.20 -23.87 -14.78
CA SER A 10 -25.65 -22.53 -14.98
C SER A 10 -26.71 -21.51 -14.60
N THR A 11 -26.35 -20.53 -13.78
CA THR A 11 -27.17 -19.37 -13.46
C THR A 11 -26.40 -18.13 -13.89
N VAL A 12 -27.04 -17.30 -14.72
CA VAL A 12 -26.49 -16.01 -15.15
C VAL A 12 -27.06 -14.94 -14.24
N ILE A 13 -26.18 -14.25 -13.50
CA ILE A 13 -26.55 -13.07 -12.72
C ILE A 13 -25.97 -11.85 -13.44
N THR A 14 -26.83 -10.91 -13.80
CA THR A 14 -26.43 -9.65 -14.42
C THR A 14 -26.41 -8.54 -13.38
N PHE A 15 -25.23 -7.97 -13.15
CA PHE A 15 -25.05 -6.81 -12.27
C PHE A 15 -24.88 -5.56 -13.11
N ASN A 16 -25.73 -4.55 -12.89
CA ASN A 16 -25.57 -3.23 -13.48
C ASN A 16 -24.85 -2.33 -12.47
N TYR A 17 -23.60 -1.99 -12.75
CA TYR A 17 -22.81 -1.07 -11.94
C TYR A 17 -22.66 0.28 -12.66
N VAL A 18 -22.99 1.36 -11.96
CA VAL A 18 -22.76 2.73 -12.43
C VAL A 18 -21.80 3.40 -11.46
N PRO A 19 -20.55 3.70 -11.86
CA PRO A 19 -19.60 4.36 -10.98
C PRO A 19 -20.07 5.79 -10.67
N LEU A 20 -19.85 6.24 -9.43
CA LEU A 20 -20.17 7.59 -8.99
C LEU A 20 -19.07 8.58 -9.45
N LEU A 21 -19.02 8.84 -10.76
CA LEU A 21 -17.99 9.66 -11.42
C LEU A 21 -18.01 11.14 -11.02
N GLN A 22 -19.06 11.60 -10.35
CA GLN A 22 -19.18 12.97 -9.85
C GLN A 22 -18.26 13.27 -8.66
N ASN A 23 -17.76 12.23 -7.97
CA ASN A 23 -16.85 12.39 -6.84
C ASN A 23 -15.39 12.11 -7.28
N PRO A 24 -14.41 12.87 -6.75
CA PRO A 24 -13.02 12.60 -7.04
C PRO A 24 -12.62 11.20 -6.56
N PRO A 25 -11.75 10.49 -7.29
CA PRO A 25 -11.22 9.21 -6.85
C PRO A 25 -10.20 9.39 -5.72
N LEU A 26 -9.92 8.29 -5.05
CA LEU A 26 -8.66 8.07 -4.38
C LEU A 26 -7.63 7.59 -5.41
N HIS A 27 -6.53 8.32 -5.52
CA HIS A 27 -5.36 7.92 -6.30
C HIS A 27 -4.41 7.10 -5.44
N LEU A 28 -3.82 6.05 -6.01
CA LEU A 28 -2.75 5.28 -5.38
C LEU A 28 -1.42 5.77 -5.94
N ALA A 29 -0.46 6.09 -5.07
CA ALA A 29 0.87 6.54 -5.46
C ALA A 29 1.95 5.78 -4.69
N ILE A 30 3.03 5.39 -5.37
CA ILE A 30 4.22 4.81 -4.78
C ILE A 30 5.38 5.78 -4.97
N LEU A 31 5.92 6.33 -3.89
CA LEU A 31 7.12 7.16 -3.90
C LEU A 31 8.38 6.28 -4.02
N VAL A 32 9.25 6.63 -4.96
CA VAL A 32 10.56 5.99 -5.13
C VAL A 32 11.68 7.03 -5.21
N ALA A 33 12.83 6.73 -4.61
CA ALA A 33 14.04 7.56 -4.73
C ALA A 33 14.53 7.64 -6.19
N LYS A 34 15.30 8.68 -6.52
CA LYS A 34 15.84 8.83 -7.89
C LYS A 34 16.73 7.67 -8.32
N ASP A 35 17.47 7.09 -7.39
CA ASP A 35 18.42 5.98 -7.56
C ASP A 35 17.90 4.67 -6.93
N SER A 36 16.59 4.61 -6.65
CA SER A 36 15.94 3.39 -6.13
C SER A 36 16.15 2.20 -7.06
N LYS A 37 16.40 1.04 -6.46
CA LYS A 37 16.40 -0.26 -7.15
C LYS A 37 14.99 -0.85 -7.27
N CYS A 38 13.98 -0.16 -6.77
CA CYS A 38 12.59 -0.55 -6.79
C CYS A 38 12.32 -1.92 -6.14
N VAL A 39 12.93 -2.14 -4.97
CA VAL A 39 12.76 -3.38 -4.17
C VAL A 39 12.54 -3.04 -2.70
N ILE A 40 11.83 -3.91 -1.99
CA ILE A 40 11.59 -3.80 -0.54
C ILE A 40 12.41 -4.81 0.25
N ASP A 41 12.54 -4.57 1.56
CA ASP A 41 12.99 -5.59 2.51
C ASP A 41 11.98 -6.73 2.56
N ALA A 42 12.48 -7.96 2.41
CA ALA A 42 11.68 -9.17 2.44
C ALA A 42 12.55 -10.36 2.87
N PRO A 43 11.94 -11.40 3.48
CA PRO A 43 12.67 -12.61 3.83
C PRO A 43 13.09 -13.38 2.57
N LYS A 44 14.10 -14.23 2.71
CA LYS A 44 14.80 -14.86 1.56
C LYS A 44 13.84 -15.60 0.62
N GLU A 45 12.88 -16.33 1.18
CA GLU A 45 11.86 -17.07 0.45
C GLU A 45 10.97 -16.15 -0.41
N LYS A 46 10.60 -14.97 0.11
CA LYS A 46 9.83 -13.96 -0.62
C LYS A 46 10.68 -13.33 -1.73
N VAL A 47 11.96 -13.06 -1.48
CA VAL A 47 12.89 -12.54 -2.49
C VAL A 47 13.08 -13.53 -3.63
N LEU A 48 13.26 -14.82 -3.33
CA LEU A 48 13.42 -15.87 -4.35
C LEU A 48 12.17 -16.02 -5.23
N ASN A 49 10.99 -15.75 -4.68
CA ASN A 49 9.72 -15.77 -5.41
C ASN A 49 9.39 -14.44 -6.11
N GLY A 50 10.29 -13.44 -6.06
CA GLY A 50 10.08 -12.12 -6.66
C GLY A 50 9.02 -11.27 -5.93
N GLU A 51 8.67 -11.60 -4.70
CA GLU A 51 7.63 -10.89 -3.93
C GLU A 51 8.10 -9.56 -3.32
N ASN A 52 9.35 -9.19 -3.57
CA ASN A 52 9.97 -7.95 -3.13
C ASN A 52 10.17 -6.93 -4.26
N THR A 53 9.75 -7.24 -5.49
CA THR A 53 9.86 -6.31 -6.63
C THR A 53 8.74 -5.28 -6.61
N LEU A 54 8.90 -4.21 -7.39
CA LEU A 54 7.87 -3.19 -7.55
C LEU A 54 6.55 -3.77 -8.05
N GLU A 55 6.57 -4.69 -9.01
CA GLU A 55 5.36 -5.30 -9.57
C GLU A 55 4.58 -6.07 -8.49
N ALA A 56 5.30 -6.77 -7.60
CA ALA A 56 4.68 -7.45 -6.48
C ALA A 56 4.10 -6.45 -5.46
N VAL A 57 4.81 -5.35 -5.19
CA VAL A 57 4.32 -4.28 -4.29
C VAL A 57 3.10 -3.58 -4.88
N GLU A 58 3.06 -3.34 -6.19
CA GLU A 58 1.88 -2.80 -6.88
C GLU A 58 0.67 -3.72 -6.72
N ALA A 59 0.83 -5.04 -6.94
CA ALA A 59 -0.24 -6.00 -6.72
C ALA A 59 -0.73 -6.00 -5.27
N LYS A 60 0.19 -5.95 -4.30
CA LYS A 60 -0.12 -5.89 -2.86
C LYS A 60 -0.86 -4.61 -2.46
N PHE A 61 -0.36 -3.47 -2.91
CA PHE A 61 -0.95 -2.17 -2.61
C PHE A 61 -2.34 -2.04 -3.25
N ARG A 62 -2.50 -2.58 -4.46
CA ARG A 62 -3.79 -2.67 -5.13
C ARG A 62 -4.77 -3.55 -4.36
N CYS A 63 -4.36 -4.75 -3.95
CA CYS A 63 -5.19 -5.65 -3.16
C CYS A 63 -5.63 -4.98 -1.84
N ALA A 64 -4.70 -4.35 -1.12
CA ALA A 64 -4.98 -3.57 0.08
C ALA A 64 -6.02 -2.46 -0.18
N ALA A 65 -5.90 -1.71 -1.28
CA ALA A 65 -6.86 -0.67 -1.63
C ALA A 65 -8.28 -1.19 -1.84
N TYR A 66 -8.44 -2.35 -2.47
CA TYR A 66 -9.76 -2.99 -2.61
C TYR A 66 -10.28 -3.53 -1.26
N LEU A 67 -9.40 -4.00 -0.37
CA LEU A 67 -9.79 -4.37 1.00
C LEU A 67 -10.30 -3.15 1.78
N TRP A 68 -9.67 -1.98 1.65
CA TRP A 68 -10.16 -0.73 2.25
C TRP A 68 -11.54 -0.36 1.73
N GLN A 69 -11.77 -0.52 0.42
CA GLN A 69 -13.09 -0.29 -0.16
C GLN A 69 -14.14 -1.23 0.44
N ALA A 70 -13.85 -2.53 0.50
CA ALA A 70 -14.75 -3.53 1.05
C ALA A 70 -15.06 -3.26 2.54
N PHE A 71 -14.03 -2.98 3.34
CA PHE A 71 -14.18 -2.64 4.76
C PHE A 71 -15.04 -1.38 4.95
N THR A 72 -14.72 -0.30 4.25
CA THR A 72 -15.44 0.98 4.35
C THR A 72 -16.90 0.84 3.94
N ALA A 73 -17.17 0.15 2.82
CA ALA A 73 -18.54 -0.11 2.36
C ALA A 73 -19.36 -0.88 3.41
N GLU A 74 -18.75 -1.88 4.06
CA GLU A 74 -19.39 -2.66 5.12
C GLU A 74 -19.62 -1.82 6.38
N GLN A 75 -18.65 -1.00 6.80
CA GLN A 75 -18.84 -0.09 7.94
C GLN A 75 -19.95 0.93 7.69
N MET A 76 -20.00 1.52 6.50
CA MET A 76 -21.06 2.45 6.11
C MET A 76 -22.44 1.78 6.13
N ASN A 77 -22.52 0.54 5.65
CA ASN A 77 -23.77 -0.22 5.65
C ASN A 77 -24.24 -0.55 7.08
N ARG A 78 -23.33 -1.00 7.96
CA ARG A 78 -23.64 -1.32 9.37
C ARG A 78 -24.13 -0.11 10.17
N ASN A 79 -23.69 1.09 9.79
CA ASN A 79 -24.09 2.33 10.43
C ASN A 79 -25.26 3.04 9.73
N GLY A 80 -25.98 2.35 8.83
CA GLY A 80 -27.22 2.87 8.21
C GLY A 80 -27.01 3.83 7.04
N PHE A 81 -25.79 3.99 6.53
CA PHE A 81 -25.49 4.84 5.38
C PHE A 81 -25.55 4.10 4.03
N GLY A 82 -25.86 2.80 4.05
CA GLY A 82 -25.79 1.91 2.89
C GLY A 82 -24.36 1.57 2.48
N ARG A 83 -24.19 0.80 1.40
CA ARG A 83 -22.87 0.36 0.89
C ARG A 83 -22.16 1.48 0.11
N ARG A 84 -21.81 2.56 0.81
CA ARG A 84 -21.09 3.71 0.27
C ARG A 84 -19.59 3.57 0.50
N VAL A 85 -18.80 3.93 -0.49
CA VAL A 85 -17.34 3.85 -0.46
C VAL A 85 -16.74 4.90 -1.39
N PHE A 86 -15.48 5.29 -1.16
CA PHE A 86 -14.72 6.06 -2.13
C PHE A 86 -14.44 5.21 -3.38
N ARG A 87 -14.33 5.85 -4.55
CA ARG A 87 -13.86 5.15 -5.76
C ARG A 87 -12.34 5.20 -5.82
N LEU A 88 -11.74 4.18 -6.43
CA LEU A 88 -10.35 4.25 -6.88
C LEU A 88 -10.31 4.88 -8.28
N GLU A 89 -9.18 5.46 -8.65
CA GLU A 89 -8.90 5.74 -10.05
C GLU A 89 -8.55 4.42 -10.74
N GLU A 90 -9.23 4.10 -11.83
CA GLU A 90 -9.11 2.82 -12.54
C GLU A 90 -8.76 3.06 -14.00
N GLU A 91 -8.03 2.13 -14.60
CA GLU A 91 -7.77 2.11 -16.03
C GLU A 91 -7.92 0.69 -16.58
N TRP A 92 -8.09 0.58 -17.89
CA TRP A 92 -8.21 -0.72 -18.56
C TRP A 92 -6.82 -1.36 -18.71
N GLN A 93 -6.50 -2.31 -17.84
CA GLN A 93 -5.18 -2.95 -17.76
C GLN A 93 -5.28 -4.40 -17.26
N PRO A 94 -4.21 -5.22 -17.36
CA PRO A 94 -4.19 -6.56 -16.77
C PRO A 94 -4.48 -6.50 -15.27
N ASP A 95 -5.42 -7.33 -14.82
CA ASP A 95 -5.74 -7.44 -13.41
C ASP A 95 -4.63 -8.16 -12.64
N THR A 96 -4.48 -7.83 -11.35
CA THR A 96 -3.54 -8.48 -10.42
C THR A 96 -4.24 -9.17 -9.26
N LEU A 97 -5.57 -9.10 -9.18
CA LEU A 97 -6.34 -9.56 -8.01
C LEU A 97 -6.64 -11.06 -7.98
N THR A 98 -6.32 -11.81 -9.04
CA THR A 98 -6.51 -13.26 -9.07
C THR A 98 -5.35 -13.95 -9.77
N THR A 99 -5.05 -15.17 -9.35
CA THR A 99 -4.07 -16.04 -10.03
C THR A 99 -4.69 -16.86 -11.17
N GLN A 100 -6.01 -16.80 -11.34
CA GLN A 100 -6.74 -17.65 -12.29
C GLN A 100 -6.61 -17.17 -13.74
N ASP A 101 -6.50 -15.86 -13.95
CA ASP A 101 -6.31 -15.26 -15.27
C ASP A 101 -5.60 -13.90 -15.17
N SER A 102 -5.18 -13.38 -16.32
CA SER A 102 -4.62 -12.03 -16.47
C SER A 102 -5.44 -11.19 -17.45
N SER A 103 -6.75 -11.38 -17.45
CA SER A 103 -7.65 -10.66 -18.35
C SER A 103 -7.61 -9.15 -18.11
N LEU A 104 -7.80 -8.37 -19.18
CA LEU A 104 -7.91 -6.92 -19.06
C LEU A 104 -9.24 -6.57 -18.38
N ARG A 105 -9.17 -5.71 -17.37
CA ARG A 105 -10.30 -5.24 -16.56
C ARG A 105 -10.14 -3.77 -16.22
N GLN A 106 -11.20 -3.16 -15.70
CA GLN A 106 -11.07 -1.88 -15.00
C GLN A 106 -10.37 -2.19 -13.67
N THR A 107 -9.14 -1.71 -13.53
CA THR A 107 -8.23 -2.09 -12.45
C THR A 107 -7.58 -0.83 -11.89
N ALA A 108 -7.50 -0.73 -10.56
CA ALA A 108 -7.00 0.47 -9.88
C ALA A 108 -5.58 0.82 -10.34
N LYS A 109 -5.43 2.07 -10.77
CA LYS A 109 -4.18 2.63 -11.25
C LYS A 109 -3.26 2.98 -10.08
N ILE A 110 -1.99 2.65 -10.21
CA ILE A 110 -0.94 3.04 -9.27
C ILE A 110 0.03 3.96 -10.00
N HIS A 111 0.30 5.12 -9.42
CA HIS A 111 1.26 6.09 -9.95
C HIS A 111 2.62 5.86 -9.31
N ILE A 112 3.65 5.55 -10.10
CA ILE A 112 5.04 5.51 -9.61
C ILE A 112 5.62 6.92 -9.67
N VAL A 113 5.87 7.50 -8.50
CA VAL A 113 6.29 8.90 -8.33
C VAL A 113 7.76 8.91 -7.91
N ARG A 114 8.65 9.26 -8.85
CA ARG A 114 10.08 9.33 -8.59
C ARG A 114 10.47 10.72 -8.07
N THR A 115 11.00 10.78 -6.86
CA THR A 115 11.46 12.04 -6.26
C THR A 115 12.87 12.42 -6.73
N LYS A 116 13.26 13.69 -6.52
CA LYS A 116 14.61 14.22 -6.73
C LYS A 116 15.63 13.77 -5.66
N TYR A 117 15.15 13.23 -4.54
CA TYR A 117 16.00 12.75 -3.44
C TYR A 117 16.60 11.37 -3.73
N THR A 118 17.84 11.13 -3.28
CA THR A 118 18.48 9.80 -3.29
C THR A 118 17.87 8.89 -2.24
N LEU A 119 18.12 7.59 -2.38
CA LEU A 119 17.80 6.57 -1.40
C LEU A 119 18.44 6.89 -0.05
N GLU A 120 19.72 7.29 -0.05
CA GLU A 120 20.43 7.67 1.17
C GLU A 120 19.78 8.87 1.88
N GLU A 121 19.35 9.88 1.12
CA GLU A 121 18.63 11.04 1.64
C GLU A 121 17.27 10.64 2.22
N LEU A 122 16.48 9.81 1.53
CA LEU A 122 15.18 9.35 2.05
C LEU A 122 15.33 8.52 3.32
N LEU A 123 16.40 7.73 3.38
CA LEU A 123 16.67 6.89 4.53
C LEU A 123 17.26 7.66 5.70
N ASP A 124 17.64 8.94 5.61
CA ASP A 124 18.25 9.67 6.72
C ASP A 124 17.51 9.43 8.06
N PRO A 125 18.20 9.02 9.16
CA PRO A 125 17.52 8.68 10.39
C PRO A 125 16.68 9.82 10.95
N GLU A 126 17.08 11.08 10.74
CA GLU A 126 16.34 12.25 11.22
C GLU A 126 15.01 12.46 10.50
N ARG A 127 14.77 11.77 9.37
CA ARG A 127 13.51 11.76 8.64
C ARG A 127 12.57 10.62 9.05
N ALA A 128 13.07 9.61 9.77
CA ALA A 128 12.26 8.50 10.22
C ALA A 128 11.35 8.94 11.38
N GLN A 129 10.04 8.69 11.26
CA GLN A 129 9.06 9.13 12.26
C GLN A 129 9.34 8.58 13.67
N GLN A 130 9.98 7.41 13.76
CA GLN A 130 10.29 6.74 15.03
C GLN A 130 11.62 7.20 15.65
N TYR A 131 12.36 8.07 14.97
CA TYR A 131 13.67 8.49 15.44
C TYR A 131 13.55 9.45 16.63
N HIS A 132 14.22 9.09 17.72
CA HIS A 132 14.33 9.92 18.91
C HIS A 132 15.78 10.39 19.02
N PRO A 133 16.07 11.68 18.73
CA PRO A 133 17.43 12.18 18.81
C PRO A 133 17.93 12.21 20.27
N PRO A 134 19.24 12.08 20.50
CA PRO A 134 19.81 12.21 21.84
C PRO A 134 19.43 13.53 22.54
N PRO A 135 19.35 13.56 23.87
CA PRO A 135 19.08 14.81 24.61
C PRO A 135 20.11 15.90 24.27
N GLY A 136 19.63 17.10 23.96
CA GLY A 136 20.47 18.25 23.60
C GLY A 136 20.78 18.37 22.11
N THR A 137 20.34 17.43 21.27
CA THR A 137 20.38 17.60 19.82
C THR A 137 19.36 18.67 19.39
N PRO A 138 19.75 19.65 18.56
CA PRO A 138 18.83 20.65 18.04
C PRO A 138 17.76 20.01 17.14
N PRO A 139 16.57 20.62 16.99
CA PRO A 139 15.58 20.14 16.03
C PRO A 139 16.18 20.05 14.63
N THR A 140 15.85 18.98 13.91
CA THR A 140 16.24 18.84 12.51
C THR A 140 15.57 19.92 11.66
N ASP A 141 16.34 20.50 10.73
CA ASP A 141 15.85 21.41 9.68
C ASP A 141 15.56 20.67 8.38
N LYS A 142 15.79 19.35 8.35
CA LYS A 142 15.54 18.52 7.18
C LYS A 142 14.05 18.42 6.90
N GLU A 143 13.71 18.55 5.62
CA GLU A 143 12.37 18.27 5.12
C GLU A 143 11.95 16.83 5.47
N ASP A 144 10.74 16.68 6.02
CA ASP A 144 10.17 15.40 6.40
C ASP A 144 9.65 14.59 5.20
N LEU A 145 9.42 13.29 5.39
CA LEU A 145 8.97 12.39 4.32
C LEU A 145 7.60 12.78 3.74
N TYR A 146 6.73 13.40 4.54
CA TYR A 146 5.41 13.84 4.07
C TYR A 146 5.52 15.00 3.10
N SER A 147 6.33 16.00 3.42
CA SER A 147 6.62 17.17 2.60
C SER A 147 7.35 16.75 1.32
N ILE A 148 8.31 15.82 1.42
CA ILE A 148 8.99 15.24 0.25
C ILE A 148 7.99 14.55 -0.69
N PHE A 149 7.03 13.77 -0.16
CA PHE A 149 6.04 13.10 -0.99
C PHE A 149 5.08 14.12 -1.61
N MET A 150 4.58 15.10 -0.85
CA MET A 150 3.77 16.21 -1.37
C MET A 150 4.47 16.92 -2.53
N GLY A 151 5.74 17.32 -2.35
CA GLY A 151 6.53 17.97 -3.40
C GLY A 151 6.76 17.06 -4.62
N ALA A 152 6.96 15.76 -4.41
CA ALA A 152 7.11 14.82 -5.52
C ALA A 152 5.81 14.62 -6.32
N LEU A 153 4.63 14.70 -5.67
CA LEU A 153 3.34 14.69 -6.35
C LEU A 153 3.12 15.97 -7.16
N GLU A 154 3.50 17.12 -6.62
CA GLU A 154 3.46 18.40 -7.32
C GLU A 154 4.35 18.37 -8.58
N ASP A 155 5.59 17.89 -8.44
CA ASP A 155 6.55 17.73 -9.54
C ASP A 155 6.06 16.72 -10.60
N TYR A 156 5.36 15.65 -10.19
CA TYR A 156 4.76 14.67 -11.10
C TYR A 156 3.67 15.31 -11.99
N GLY A 157 2.95 16.31 -11.46
CA GLY A 157 1.89 17.01 -12.17
C GLY A 157 0.58 16.24 -12.20
N ALA A 158 -0.09 16.16 -13.36
CA ALA A 158 -1.40 15.53 -13.45
C ALA A 158 -1.36 14.03 -13.06
N PRO A 159 -2.33 13.53 -12.26
CA PRO A 159 -3.56 14.18 -11.81
C PRO A 159 -3.44 15.00 -10.50
N PHE A 160 -2.25 15.03 -9.88
CA PHE A 160 -2.00 15.65 -8.59
C PHE A 160 -1.88 17.17 -8.61
N ASN A 161 -1.91 17.78 -9.80
CA ASN A 161 -1.98 19.23 -9.99
C ASN A 161 -3.39 19.82 -9.83
N LYS A 162 -4.33 19.05 -9.27
CA LYS A 162 -5.72 19.42 -9.01
C LYS A 162 -6.16 18.85 -7.67
N ASN A 163 -7.36 19.24 -7.23
CA ASN A 163 -7.93 18.70 -6.00
C ASN A 163 -8.01 17.17 -6.07
N CYS A 164 -7.25 16.49 -5.20
CA CYS A 164 -7.13 15.04 -5.22
C CYS A 164 -6.99 14.46 -3.81
N HIS A 165 -7.34 13.18 -3.71
CA HIS A 165 -7.11 12.34 -2.54
C HIS A 165 -6.08 11.29 -2.93
N VAL A 166 -5.05 11.10 -2.12
CA VAL A 166 -3.93 10.21 -2.43
C VAL A 166 -3.66 9.31 -1.24
N ALA A 167 -3.64 8.00 -1.49
CA ALA A 167 -2.98 7.03 -0.62
C ALA A 167 -1.58 6.78 -1.16
N GLY A 168 -0.57 7.09 -0.36
CA GLY A 168 0.83 7.09 -0.70
C GLY A 168 1.59 5.97 0.01
N LEU A 169 2.35 5.19 -0.73
CA LEU A 169 3.28 4.21 -0.19
C LEU A 169 4.72 4.66 -0.48
N ILE A 170 5.58 4.73 0.52
CA ILE A 170 7.02 4.95 0.33
C ILE A 170 7.65 3.59 0.09
N LEU A 171 8.14 3.33 -1.13
CA LEU A 171 8.70 2.03 -1.48
C LEU A 171 10.01 1.76 -0.77
N ASP A 172 10.87 2.76 -0.71
CA ASP A 172 12.24 2.68 -0.24
C ASP A 172 12.35 2.77 1.29
N THR A 173 11.44 2.10 2.00
CA THR A 173 11.49 1.94 3.45
C THR A 173 12.36 0.75 3.81
N HIS A 174 13.32 0.94 4.71
CA HIS A 174 14.26 -0.11 5.11
C HIS A 174 14.42 -0.21 6.63
N TRP A 175 14.58 -1.45 7.11
CA TRP A 175 14.87 -1.72 8.52
C TRP A 175 16.37 -1.57 8.82
N ASP A 176 16.71 -0.75 9.82
CA ASP A 176 18.06 -0.70 10.37
C ASP A 176 18.12 -1.49 11.69
N PRO A 177 18.64 -2.73 11.69
CA PRO A 177 18.67 -3.57 12.88
C PRO A 177 19.66 -3.08 13.95
N LYS A 178 20.64 -2.25 13.58
CA LYS A 178 21.60 -1.70 14.54
C LYS A 178 20.97 -0.55 15.32
N MET A 179 20.25 0.31 14.61
CA MET A 179 19.51 1.43 15.22
C MET A 179 18.17 1.01 15.80
N LYS A 180 17.67 -0.17 15.42
CA LYS A 180 16.29 -0.62 15.65
C LYS A 180 15.28 0.42 15.16
N LEU A 181 15.48 0.88 13.93
CA LEU A 181 14.74 1.99 13.36
C LEU A 181 14.25 1.65 11.95
N ILE A 182 12.98 1.95 11.68
CA ILE A 182 12.43 1.88 10.32
C ILE A 182 12.76 3.19 9.61
N ARG A 183 13.71 3.15 8.69
CA ARG A 183 14.19 4.30 7.92
C ARG A 183 13.34 4.47 6.65
N GLY A 184 13.14 5.70 6.19
CA GLY A 184 12.24 5.96 5.05
C GLY A 184 10.77 5.63 5.35
N HIS A 185 10.36 5.69 6.63
CA HIS A 185 8.99 5.45 7.08
C HIS A 185 8.42 6.65 7.82
N ALA A 186 7.19 7.00 7.44
CA ALA A 186 6.26 7.80 8.21
C ALA A 186 4.85 7.25 7.98
N ALA A 187 3.99 7.39 8.98
CA ALA A 187 2.58 7.05 8.97
C ALA A 187 1.79 8.32 9.34
N LEU A 188 1.51 9.15 8.33
CA LEU A 188 0.94 10.48 8.50
C LEU A 188 -0.17 10.74 7.49
N GLY A 189 -1.20 11.46 7.91
CA GLY A 189 -2.29 11.90 7.06
C GLY A 189 -2.52 13.39 7.23
N GLY A 190 -2.76 14.09 6.13
CA GLY A 190 -2.96 15.54 6.14
C GLY A 190 -3.36 16.06 4.77
N GLY A 191 -3.17 17.35 4.57
CA GLY A 191 -3.37 17.95 3.25
C GLY A 191 -3.36 19.47 3.25
N THR A 192 -3.35 20.00 2.04
CA THR A 192 -3.62 21.41 1.75
C THR A 192 -5.08 21.59 1.32
N SER A 193 -5.46 22.77 0.83
CA SER A 193 -6.78 22.95 0.20
C SER A 193 -7.00 21.99 -0.96
N ASP A 194 -5.93 21.65 -1.67
CA ASP A 194 -5.98 21.00 -2.97
C ASP A 194 -5.69 19.50 -2.82
N THR A 195 -4.59 19.13 -2.16
CA THR A 195 -4.16 17.72 -2.06
C THR A 195 -4.34 17.19 -0.65
N ARG A 196 -5.03 16.05 -0.53
CA ARG A 196 -5.14 15.28 0.72
C ARG A 196 -4.34 14.00 0.57
N LEU A 197 -3.36 13.78 1.44
CA LEU A 197 -2.39 12.71 1.34
C LEU A 197 -2.35 11.94 2.66
N GLY A 198 -2.45 10.61 2.57
CA GLY A 198 -1.99 9.68 3.60
C GLY A 198 -0.73 8.97 3.10
N ILE A 199 0.28 8.82 3.95
CA ILE A 199 1.52 8.09 3.59
C ILE A 199 1.79 6.95 4.58
N PHE A 200 2.39 5.88 4.07
CA PHE A 200 2.93 4.79 4.87
C PHE A 200 4.18 4.19 4.24
N GLY A 201 5.03 3.54 5.05
CA GLY A 201 6.26 2.89 4.57
C GLY A 201 6.03 1.46 4.09
N SER A 202 6.89 0.96 3.21
CA SER A 202 6.74 -0.39 2.64
C SER A 202 7.16 -1.54 3.57
N HIS A 203 7.68 -1.28 4.77
CA HIS A 203 8.30 -2.28 5.64
C HIS A 203 7.40 -3.48 5.99
N THR A 204 6.08 -3.30 6.03
CA THR A 204 5.11 -4.39 6.27
C THR A 204 4.65 -5.12 5.01
N THR A 205 4.90 -4.57 3.82
CA THR A 205 4.32 -5.05 2.55
C THR A 205 4.81 -6.45 2.16
N HIS A 206 5.93 -6.93 2.72
CA HIS A 206 6.36 -8.33 2.55
C HIS A 206 5.28 -9.34 3.00
N ALA A 207 4.41 -8.97 3.95
CA ALA A 207 3.36 -9.81 4.52
C ALA A 207 1.96 -9.59 3.88
N TRP A 208 1.83 -8.66 2.94
CA TRP A 208 0.54 -8.31 2.34
C TRP A 208 0.14 -9.30 1.24
N PRO A 209 -1.18 -9.53 1.03
CA PRO A 209 -1.67 -10.36 -0.07
C PRO A 209 -1.48 -9.64 -1.41
N ARG A 210 -1.00 -10.35 -2.44
CA ARG A 210 -0.93 -9.84 -3.82
C ARG A 210 -2.28 -9.93 -4.54
N TYR A 211 -3.08 -10.93 -4.19
CA TYR A 211 -4.35 -11.26 -4.82
C TYR A 211 -5.37 -11.76 -3.77
N LEU A 212 -6.64 -11.83 -4.15
CA LEU A 212 -7.75 -12.15 -3.25
C LEU A 212 -7.60 -13.51 -2.58
N GLU A 213 -7.04 -14.50 -3.27
CA GLU A 213 -6.84 -15.85 -2.76
C GLU A 213 -5.79 -15.91 -1.62
N GLU A 214 -4.89 -14.93 -1.53
CA GLU A 214 -3.88 -14.82 -0.46
C GLU A 214 -4.41 -14.15 0.82
N VAL A 215 -5.55 -13.45 0.76
CA VAL A 215 -6.05 -12.62 1.86
C VAL A 215 -6.17 -13.40 3.16
N VAL A 216 -6.88 -14.53 3.14
CA VAL A 216 -7.10 -15.33 4.37
C VAL A 216 -5.77 -15.85 4.92
N SER A 217 -4.89 -16.38 4.07
CA SER A 217 -3.58 -16.88 4.50
C SER A 217 -2.71 -15.77 5.10
N CYS A 218 -2.63 -14.60 4.49
CA CYS A 218 -1.83 -13.48 5.01
C CYS A 218 -2.34 -12.99 6.37
N PHE A 219 -3.65 -12.94 6.59
CA PHE A 219 -4.24 -12.55 7.87
C PHE A 219 -4.20 -13.66 8.95
N GLN A 220 -3.70 -14.85 8.62
CA GLN A 220 -3.56 -15.99 9.53
C GLN A 220 -2.13 -16.51 9.66
N ASP A 221 -1.16 -15.89 8.96
CA ASP A 221 0.24 -16.32 8.96
C ASP A 221 0.93 -15.97 10.27
N ASP A 222 1.19 -16.98 11.11
CA ASP A 222 1.82 -16.87 12.42
C ASP A 222 3.35 -16.93 12.39
N THR A 223 3.96 -16.88 11.19
CA THR A 223 5.41 -16.80 11.01
C THR A 223 5.97 -15.62 11.81
N GLN A 224 6.99 -15.90 12.63
CA GLN A 224 7.65 -14.90 13.46
C GLN A 224 8.54 -13.98 12.61
N ILE A 225 8.55 -12.70 12.96
CA ILE A 225 9.46 -11.74 12.32
C ILE A 225 10.90 -11.99 12.75
N ASP A 226 11.79 -12.07 11.77
CA ASP A 226 13.23 -12.05 11.99
C ASP A 226 13.73 -10.60 12.05
N GLU A 227 13.85 -10.06 13.27
CA GLU A 227 14.30 -8.68 13.53
C GLU A 227 15.74 -8.38 13.05
N ARG A 228 16.48 -9.38 12.55
CA ARG A 228 17.78 -9.15 11.89
C ARG A 228 17.61 -8.54 10.49
N ILE A 229 16.44 -8.72 9.86
CA ILE A 229 16.18 -8.31 8.48
C ILE A 229 14.88 -7.54 8.29
N LEU A 230 13.92 -7.65 9.22
CA LEU A 230 12.60 -7.05 9.12
C LEU A 230 12.24 -6.29 10.40
N ALA A 231 11.39 -5.28 10.29
CA ALA A 231 10.98 -4.49 11.44
C ALA A 231 9.88 -5.18 12.26
N ASN A 232 10.00 -5.13 13.58
CA ASN A 232 8.90 -5.32 14.53
C ASN A 232 8.39 -3.95 14.98
N ASP A 233 7.52 -3.36 14.17
CA ASP A 233 7.08 -1.98 14.23
C ASP A 233 6.49 -1.61 15.60
N VAL A 234 7.26 -0.87 16.40
CA VAL A 234 6.97 -0.53 17.81
C VAL A 234 6.61 -1.75 18.69
N GLY A 235 7.08 -2.95 18.32
CA GLY A 235 6.74 -4.20 19.02
C GLY A 235 5.35 -4.76 18.70
N GLU A 236 4.61 -4.14 17.79
CA GLU A 236 3.24 -4.54 17.44
C GLU A 236 3.20 -5.49 16.23
N SER A 237 4.28 -5.60 15.46
CA SER A 237 4.31 -6.39 14.21
C SER A 237 5.13 -7.68 14.29
N GLY A 238 5.25 -8.31 15.45
CA GLY A 238 6.14 -9.48 15.66
C GLY A 238 5.78 -10.77 14.90
N THR A 239 4.63 -10.82 14.22
CA THR A 239 4.25 -11.93 13.32
C THR A 239 3.73 -11.38 12.00
N TRP A 240 3.77 -12.20 10.95
CA TRP A 240 3.40 -11.76 9.60
C TRP A 240 1.94 -11.29 9.51
N TRP A 241 1.00 -11.99 10.16
CA TRP A 241 -0.39 -11.53 10.22
C TRP A 241 -0.54 -10.16 10.91
N LYS A 242 0.29 -9.87 11.93
CA LYS A 242 0.29 -8.56 12.60
C LYS A 242 0.89 -7.48 11.71
N CYS A 243 1.99 -7.78 11.00
CA CYS A 243 2.52 -6.90 9.95
C CYS A 243 1.45 -6.58 8.89
N CYS A 244 0.72 -7.60 8.43
CA CYS A 244 -0.38 -7.43 7.48
C CYS A 244 -1.47 -6.51 8.04
N ASN A 245 -1.93 -6.77 9.27
CA ASN A 245 -2.98 -5.99 9.94
C ASN A 245 -2.58 -4.52 10.16
N ILE A 246 -1.38 -4.28 10.72
CA ILE A 246 -0.90 -2.94 11.03
C ILE A 246 -0.65 -2.15 9.76
N GLY A 247 0.02 -2.76 8.78
CA GLY A 247 0.34 -2.07 7.53
C GLY A 247 -0.90 -1.69 6.74
N ILE A 248 -1.81 -2.65 6.52
CA ILE A 248 -3.07 -2.38 5.80
C ILE A 248 -3.98 -1.48 6.62
N GLY A 249 -4.02 -1.62 7.94
CA GLY A 249 -4.92 -0.85 8.81
C GLY A 249 -4.47 0.59 9.09
N ALA A 250 -3.17 0.90 8.96
CA ALA A 250 -2.64 2.24 9.18
C ALA A 250 -2.87 3.20 8.00
N MET A 251 -3.07 2.66 6.78
CA MET A 251 -3.40 3.42 5.57
C MET A 251 -4.90 3.49 5.33
#